data_AF-A0AAD1B8T3-F1
#
_entry.id   AF-A0AAD1B8T3-F1
#
_cell.length_a   1.000
_cell.length_b   1.000
_cell.length_c   1.000
_cell.angle_alpha   90.00
_cell.angle_beta   90.00
_cell.angle_gamma   90.00
#
_symmetry.space_group_name_H-M   'P 1'
#
loop_
_entity.id
_entity.type
_entity.pdbx_description
1 polymer ?
#
loop_
_entity_poly.entity_id
_entity_poly.type
_entity_poly.pdbx_seq_one_letter_code
_entity_poly.pdbx_strand_id
1 'polypeptide(L)' 'MPEGDGYAPYFHTDTLDEGLAVRIIGIPEGASFASLLSVEVELTYHRFLSYGELQLGQGFYLTEGSKRVAEGVIESELRY' A
#
# COMPACT_ATOMS: atom_id res chain seq x y z
N MET A 1 2.71 -14.30 -3.68
CA MET A 1 2.09 -13.30 -2.79
C MET A 1 3.08 -13.11 -1.65
N PRO A 2 3.29 -11.90 -1.16
CA PRO A 2 4.16 -11.72 -0.01
C PRO A 2 3.54 -12.39 1.21
N GLU A 3 4.34 -13.13 1.96
CA GLU A 3 3.89 -13.86 3.15
C GLU A 3 4.29 -13.08 4.40
N GLY A 4 3.29 -12.76 5.23
CA GLY A 4 3.49 -12.20 6.57
C GLY A 4 3.58 -10.67 6.67
N ASP A 5 3.63 -10.21 7.91
CA ASP A 5 3.75 -8.80 8.27
C ASP A 5 5.14 -8.25 7.96
N GLY A 6 5.19 -7.01 7.48
CA GLY A 6 6.45 -6.35 7.15
C GLY A 6 6.85 -6.42 5.68
N TYR A 7 5.97 -6.93 4.81
CA TYR A 7 6.15 -6.80 3.37
C TYR A 7 6.25 -5.33 2.97
N ALA A 8 7.28 -4.97 2.20
CA ALA A 8 7.63 -3.58 1.90
C ALA A 8 7.62 -3.25 0.39
N PRO A 9 6.44 -3.16 -0.25
CA PRO A 9 6.31 -2.77 -1.65
C PRO A 9 6.39 -1.25 -1.84
N TYR A 10 6.39 -0.83 -3.10
CA TYR A 10 6.10 0.55 -3.46
C TYR A 10 4.60 0.73 -3.70
N PHE A 11 4.05 1.77 -3.11
CA PHE A 11 2.66 2.20 -3.21
C PHE A 11 2.54 3.35 -4.20
N HIS A 12 1.58 3.25 -5.12
CA HIS A 12 1.35 4.23 -6.16
C HIS A 12 -0.12 4.62 -6.19
N THR A 13 -0.38 5.89 -6.47
CA THR A 13 -1.72 6.43 -6.69
C THR A 13 -1.66 7.49 -7.78
N ASP A 14 -2.81 7.89 -8.30
CA ASP A 14 -2.89 8.96 -9.30
C ASP A 14 -2.49 10.34 -8.77
N THR A 15 -2.45 10.53 -7.44
CA THR A 15 -2.08 11.81 -6.82
C THR A 15 -0.62 11.90 -6.43
N LEU A 16 0.10 10.77 -6.39
CA LEU A 16 1.53 10.74 -6.06
C LEU A 16 2.36 10.64 -7.34
N ASP A 17 3.27 11.60 -7.54
CA ASP A 17 4.18 11.63 -8.69
C ASP A 17 5.19 10.46 -8.68
N GLU A 18 5.52 9.94 -7.49
CA GLU A 18 6.49 8.86 -7.31
C GLU A 18 5.92 7.75 -6.40
N GLY A 19 6.37 6.52 -6.65
CA GLY A 19 6.04 5.38 -5.81
C GLY A 19 6.65 5.52 -4.41
N LEU A 20 5.82 5.34 -3.38
CA LEU A 20 6.23 5.46 -1.99
C LEU A 20 6.54 4.10 -1.39
N ALA A 21 7.70 3.94 -0.75
CA ALA A 21 7.96 2.73 0.03
C ALA A 21 7.02 2.66 1.25
N VAL A 22 6.27 1.57 1.35
CA VAL A 22 5.31 1.35 2.45
C VAL A 22 5.60 0.03 3.14
N ARG A 23 5.05 -0.15 4.34
CA ARG A 23 5.02 -1.44 5.03
C ARG A 23 3.58 -1.91 5.14
N ILE A 24 3.31 -3.12 4.64
CA ILE A 24 2.00 -3.75 4.77
C ILE A 24 1.95 -4.53 6.08
N ILE A 25 0.87 -4.35 6.82
CA ILE A 25 0.59 -4.97 8.11
C ILE A 25 -0.78 -5.67 8.02
N GLY A 26 -0.88 -6.87 8.59
CA GLY A 26 -2.10 -7.65 8.65
C GLY A 26 -2.33 -8.56 7.44
N ILE A 27 -1.27 -9.00 6.75
CA ILE A 27 -1.41 -10.05 5.73
C ILE A 27 -1.53 -11.41 6.44
N PRO A 28 -2.69 -12.10 6.37
CA PRO A 28 -2.84 -13.38 7.04
C PRO A 28 -1.93 -14.46 6.43
N GLU A 29 -1.43 -15.36 7.28
CA GLU A 29 -0.70 -16.54 6.81
C GLU A 29 -1.58 -17.38 5.87
N GLY A 30 -1.04 -17.77 4.72
CA GLY A 30 -1.78 -18.54 3.71
C GLY A 30 -2.71 -17.72 2.82
N ALA A 31 -2.62 -16.39 2.83
CA ALA A 31 -3.30 -15.53 1.86
C ALA A 31 -3.02 -16.02 0.42
N SER A 32 -4.10 -16.23 -0.35
CA SER A 32 -4.01 -16.74 -1.70
C SER A 32 -4.01 -15.60 -2.73
N PHE A 33 -3.37 -15.86 -3.87
CA PHE A 33 -3.42 -14.95 -5.01
C PHE A 33 -4.88 -14.70 -5.42
N ALA A 34 -5.22 -13.44 -5.72
CA ALA A 34 -6.56 -12.95 -6.06
C ALA A 34 -7.59 -12.88 -4.91
N SER A 35 -7.17 -13.05 -3.66
CA SER A 35 -8.03 -12.77 -2.50
C SER A 35 -8.18 -11.25 -2.25
N LEU A 36 -9.38 -10.82 -1.84
CA LEU A 36 -9.61 -9.47 -1.34
C LEU A 36 -9.33 -9.44 0.17
N LEU A 37 -8.47 -8.50 0.58
CA LEU A 37 -8.00 -8.37 1.95
C LEU A 37 -8.06 -6.91 2.37
N SER A 38 -8.50 -6.65 3.60
CA SER A 38 -8.29 -5.37 4.28
C SER A 38 -6.97 -5.46 5.04
N VAL A 39 -6.04 -4.57 4.72
CA VAL A 39 -4.70 -4.51 5.31
C VAL A 39 -4.40 -3.09 5.75
N GLU A 40 -3.52 -2.95 6.74
CA GLU A 40 -2.97 -1.66 7.12
C GLU A 40 -1.73 -1.35 6.27
N VAL A 41 -1.64 -0.11 5.80
CA VAL A 41 -0.50 0.38 5.02
C VAL A 41 0.18 1.48 5.81
N GLU A 42 1.36 1.18 6.34
CA GLU A 42 2.19 2.14 7.03
C GLU A 42 3.08 2.87 6.04
N LEU A 43 2.92 4.18 5.95
CA LEU A 43 3.68 5.03 5.05
C LEU A 43 5.06 5.32 5.62
N THR A 44 6.12 5.02 4.86
CA THR A 44 7.47 5.39 5.28
C THR A 44 7.69 6.89 5.05
N TYR A 45 8.28 7.59 6.02
CA TYR A 45 8.59 9.02 5.87
C TYR A 45 9.55 9.27 4.71
N HIS A 46 9.19 10.24 3.89
CA HIS A 46 9.88 10.72 2.72
C HIS A 46 9.79 12.23 2.71
N ARG A 47 10.93 12.90 2.94
CA ARG A 47 11.01 14.34 3.24
C ARG A 47 10.46 15.28 2.17
N PHE A 48 10.20 14.76 0.98
CA PHE A 48 9.75 15.52 -0.19
C PHE A 48 8.33 15.19 -0.63
N LEU A 49 7.67 14.25 0.04
CA LEU A 49 6.34 13.79 -0.33
C LEU A 49 5.27 14.52 0.49
N SER A 50 4.23 15.03 -0.19
CA SER A 50 3.07 15.64 0.46
C SER A 50 2.02 14.57 0.74
N TYR A 51 2.02 14.01 1.94
CA TYR A 51 1.08 12.95 2.33
C TYR A 51 -0.39 13.39 2.41
N GLY A 52 -0.67 14.69 2.35
CA GLY A 52 -2.03 15.24 2.36
C GLY A 52 -2.83 14.98 1.08
N GLU A 53 -2.24 14.30 0.10
CA GLU A 53 -2.84 14.02 -1.22
C GLU A 53 -3.55 12.66 -1.30
N LEU A 54 -3.47 11.84 -0.24
CA LEU A 54 -4.20 10.58 -0.16
C LEU A 54 -5.65 10.82 0.26
N GLN A 55 -6.59 10.18 -0.43
CA GLN A 55 -8.02 10.37 -0.18
C GLN A 55 -8.75 9.04 0.00
N LEU A 56 -9.76 9.03 0.87
CA LEU A 56 -10.67 7.88 0.99
C LEU A 56 -11.38 7.62 -0.35
N GLY A 57 -11.50 6.35 -0.72
CA GLY A 57 -12.05 5.92 -2.01
C GLY A 57 -11.08 6.01 -3.17
N GLN A 58 -9.86 6.53 -2.97
CA GLN A 58 -8.84 6.58 -3.99
C GLN A 58 -8.29 5.17 -4.29
N GLY A 59 -8.13 4.87 -5.57
CA GLY A 59 -7.47 3.65 -6.01
C GLY A 59 -5.95 3.73 -5.82
N PHE A 60 -5.34 2.61 -5.48
CA PHE A 60 -3.89 2.47 -5.42
C PHE A 60 -3.45 1.14 -6.03
N TYR A 61 -2.15 1.04 -6.33
CA TYR A 61 -1.53 -0.23 -6.64
C TYR A 61 -0.17 -0.39 -5.97
N LEU A 62 0.21 -1.65 -5.78
CA LEU A 62 1.49 -2.03 -5.17
C LEU A 62 2.41 -2.62 -6.24
N THR A 63 3.68 -2.25 -6.19
CA THR A 63 4.72 -2.80 -7.06
C THR A 63 5.91 -3.36 -6.29
N GLU A 64 6.49 -4.42 -6.84
CA GLU A 64 7.77 -4.98 -6.44
C GLU A 64 8.69 -4.99 -7.67
N GLY A 65 9.71 -4.11 -7.65
CA GLY A 65 10.45 -3.77 -8.86
C GLY A 65 9.52 -3.20 -9.94
N SER A 66 9.50 -3.80 -11.12
CA SER A 66 8.62 -3.41 -12.23
C SER A 66 7.26 -4.12 -12.24
N LYS A 67 7.03 -5.06 -11.31
CA LYS A 67 5.82 -5.91 -11.33
C LYS A 67 4.75 -5.32 -10.42
N ARG A 68 3.54 -5.14 -10.95
CA ARG A 68 2.33 -4.88 -10.15
C ARG A 68 1.93 -6.17 -9.42
N VAL A 69 1.86 -6.11 -8.10
CA VAL A 69 1.56 -7.26 -7.23
C VAL A 69 0.17 -7.22 -6.62
N ALA A 70 -0.41 -6.03 -6.46
CA ALA A 70 -1.75 -5.83 -5.93
C ALA A 70 -2.36 -4.52 -6.40
N GLU A 71 -3.67 -4.41 -6.23
CA GLU A 71 -4.46 -3.20 -6.40
C GLU A 71 -5.51 -3.11 -5.29
N GLY A 72 -5.91 -1.89 -4.94
CA GLY A 72 -6.83 -1.68 -3.85
C GLY A 72 -7.42 -0.28 -3.84
N VAL A 73 -8.23 -0.02 -2.82
CA VAL A 73 -8.88 1.26 -2.57
C VAL A 73 -8.62 1.66 -1.11
N ILE A 74 -8.36 2.94 -0.86
CA ILE A 74 -8.16 3.45 0.50
C ILE A 74 -9.52 3.53 1.21
N GLU A 75 -9.73 2.69 2.22
CA GLU A 75 -11.02 2.62 2.93
C GLU A 75 -11.03 3.45 4.23
N SER A 76 -9.88 3.70 4.85
CA SER A 76 -9.77 4.47 6.09
C SER A 76 -8.39 5.11 6.27
N GLU A 77 -8.32 6.16 7.10
CA GLU A 77 -7.07 6.79 7.55
C GLU A 77 -6.93 6.61 9.07
N LEU A 78 -5.78 6.10 9.51
CA LEU A 78 -5.41 6.04 10.93
C LEU A 78 -4.43 7.18 11.23
N ARG A 79 -4.75 8.03 12.20
CA ARG A 79 -3.86 9.09 12.72
C ARG A 79 -3.44 8.72 14.13
N TYR A 80 -2.15 8.50 14.33
CA TYR A 80 -1.53 8.27 15.63
C TYR A 80 -1.03 9.57 16.24
#